data_AF-A0A1I0BZ89-F1
#
_entry.id   AF-A0A1I0BZ89-F1
#
_cell.length_a   1.000
_cell.length_b   1.000
_cell.length_c   1.000
_cell.angle_alpha   90.00
_cell.angle_beta   90.00
_cell.angle_gamma   90.00
#
_symmetry.space_group_name_H-M   'P 1'
#
loop_
_entity.id
_entity.type
_entity.pdbx_description
1 polymer ?
#
loop_
_entity_poly.entity_id
_entity_poly.type
_entity_poly.pdbx_seq_one_letter_code
_entity_poly.pdbx_strand_id
1 'polypeptide(L)'
;MTAGMAIHSNSSFNEGKAVRYLEEVLEQGNKIKTFFKENDRTPNYDGTFELISKNGEPKKQFIVQIKKTKALPVCQSGKNSGKRVYQLETAFLYYVKAKVTESPAIYFVVDIENNRIFYLYLSDELLMKLDFEGKKRVTYAFSEQDVLNDINVFCDRLFDITKKRNEGFIYKTEDEIVEIQEALDYINDLFNGDLKEIKKACYPNLWRFGVGVSTGECVTLSFKNNKGSKVDNSFINSSMFCIYPQYKGEIGNSISEYRSNGFGTHIDCTGTKKPIEYVKDEVKEVIVRFCENPPAKLLPSTLLEERVYEKAKALIAIFGSEEEILVDDVLIKYNILLSYLYMIFSPNYNATDAEKQFKRIVSNQIRIPGNGINFSNPMMKGIVRGELLNYYNSKPAIKFNSKFVLQLLSKASIELFVDLEELKERGVKKIHNDWYERRCLVYQDDIDSVKKLYNEWLKKLPDSYHDMYKMIFGKNYEYMFSCNVEFSINKCSESGILYDEIINTYKSNDDISISLVDYINPDFRIELEESVISKTHSSVLGRIISSGNPLYDGVRCWLYQGICQKLGLKCEGLKLNFGIRTTIFSN
;
A
#
# COMPACT_ATOMS: atom_id res chain seq x y z
N MET A 1 -39.00 36.21 -24.42
CA MET A 1 -38.82 35.22 -23.33
C MET A 1 -37.67 35.70 -22.48
N THR A 2 -37.91 35.97 -21.21
CA THR A 2 -36.90 36.46 -20.26
C THR A 2 -35.88 35.36 -19.97
N ALA A 3 -34.59 35.68 -20.20
CA ALA A 3 -33.48 34.81 -19.85
C ALA A 3 -33.47 34.59 -18.32
N GLY A 4 -33.58 33.33 -17.90
CA GLY A 4 -33.52 32.95 -16.48
C GLY A 4 -34.64 32.04 -15.98
N MET A 5 -35.73 31.85 -16.73
CA MET A 5 -36.81 30.92 -16.33
C MET A 5 -36.52 29.50 -16.82
N ALA A 6 -36.41 28.56 -15.88
CA ALA A 6 -36.21 27.15 -16.20
C ALA A 6 -37.46 26.55 -16.86
N ILE A 7 -37.28 25.79 -17.95
CA ILE A 7 -38.35 25.00 -18.54
C ILE A 7 -38.56 23.75 -17.67
N HIS A 8 -39.65 23.71 -16.92
CA HIS A 8 -39.99 22.58 -16.05
C HIS A 8 -40.58 21.44 -16.89
N SER A 9 -39.90 20.29 -16.91
CA SER A 9 -40.41 19.08 -17.58
C SER A 9 -41.39 18.33 -16.68
N ASN A 10 -42.31 17.55 -17.27
CA ASN A 10 -43.15 16.59 -16.53
C ASN A 10 -42.33 15.66 -15.62
N SER A 11 -41.06 15.41 -15.97
CA SER A 11 -40.13 14.69 -15.12
C SER A 11 -39.87 15.41 -13.80
N SER A 12 -39.60 16.72 -13.80
CA SER A 12 -39.38 17.50 -12.57
C SER A 12 -40.60 17.47 -11.62
N PHE A 13 -41.82 17.54 -12.16
CA PHE A 13 -43.04 17.36 -11.35
C PHE A 13 -43.14 15.96 -10.72
N ASN A 14 -42.76 14.91 -11.44
CA ASN A 14 -42.72 13.55 -10.90
C ASN A 14 -41.65 13.38 -9.81
N GLU A 15 -40.58 14.18 -9.84
CA GLU A 15 -39.57 14.20 -8.79
C GLU A 15 -40.12 14.77 -7.50
N GLY A 16 -40.75 15.94 -7.57
CA GLY A 16 -41.42 16.53 -6.41
C GLY A 16 -42.50 15.61 -5.84
N LYS A 17 -43.28 14.92 -6.71
CA LYS A 17 -44.25 13.92 -6.26
C LYS A 17 -43.59 12.76 -5.50
N ALA A 18 -42.46 12.24 -5.99
CA ALA A 18 -41.75 11.15 -5.33
C ALA A 18 -41.19 11.57 -3.96
N VAL A 19 -40.61 12.78 -3.86
CA VAL A 19 -40.08 13.33 -2.60
C VAL A 19 -41.22 13.49 -1.59
N ARG A 20 -42.31 14.18 -1.94
CA ARG A 20 -43.45 14.39 -1.02
C ARG A 20 -44.09 13.10 -0.55
N TYR A 21 -44.28 12.15 -1.46
CA TYR A 21 -44.83 10.84 -1.09
C TYR A 21 -43.91 10.10 -0.10
N LEU A 22 -42.59 10.18 -0.30
CA LEU A 22 -41.62 9.60 0.64
C LEU A 22 -41.65 10.33 1.99
N GLU A 23 -41.73 11.67 2.02
CA GLU A 23 -41.86 12.45 3.26
C GLU A 23 -43.12 12.06 4.04
N GLU A 24 -44.28 12.02 3.37
CA GLU A 24 -45.55 11.62 3.98
C GLU A 24 -45.47 10.24 4.63
N VAL A 25 -44.87 9.26 3.95
CA VAL A 25 -44.73 7.90 4.48
C VAL A 25 -43.74 7.83 5.64
N LEU A 26 -42.60 8.53 5.54
CA LEU A 26 -41.58 8.50 6.58
C LEU A 26 -42.02 9.23 7.86
N GLU A 27 -42.73 10.36 7.72
CA GLU A 27 -43.16 11.18 8.85
C GLU A 27 -44.45 10.66 9.52
N GLN A 28 -45.19 9.73 8.89
CA GLN A 28 -46.46 9.19 9.41
C GLN A 28 -46.38 8.65 10.85
N GLY A 29 -45.20 8.14 11.25
CA GLY A 29 -44.97 7.58 12.58
C GLY A 29 -44.48 8.57 13.65
N ASN A 30 -44.25 9.84 13.32
CA ASN A 30 -43.63 10.86 14.19
C ASN A 30 -42.29 10.42 14.84
N LYS A 31 -41.60 9.46 14.21
CA LYS A 31 -40.29 8.93 14.63
C LYS A 31 -39.15 9.38 13.71
N ILE A 32 -39.50 9.93 12.56
CA ILE A 32 -38.55 10.41 11.55
C ILE A 32 -38.96 11.83 11.18
N LYS A 33 -37.99 12.72 11.07
CA LYS A 33 -38.16 14.04 10.44
C LYS A 33 -37.30 14.14 9.21
N THR A 34 -37.90 14.59 8.11
CA THR A 34 -37.22 14.68 6.81
C THR A 34 -36.75 16.10 6.52
N PHE A 35 -35.60 16.20 5.86
CA PHE A 35 -34.97 17.44 5.39
C PHE A 35 -34.51 17.23 3.94
N PHE A 36 -35.44 16.80 3.10
CA PHE A 36 -35.17 16.56 1.69
C PHE A 36 -35.21 17.86 0.91
N LYS A 37 -34.50 17.88 -0.21
CA LYS A 37 -34.44 19.06 -1.07
C LYS A 37 -35.06 18.76 -2.43
N GLU A 38 -36.11 19.48 -2.78
CA GLU A 38 -36.71 19.38 -4.12
C GLU A 38 -35.86 20.15 -5.15
N ASN A 39 -35.52 19.51 -6.28
CA ASN A 39 -34.80 20.12 -7.40
C ASN A 39 -33.42 20.75 -7.06
N ASP A 40 -32.81 20.37 -5.94
CA ASP A 40 -31.46 20.81 -5.60
C ASP A 40 -30.42 20.08 -6.47
N ARG A 41 -29.47 20.83 -7.03
CA ARG A 41 -28.37 20.32 -7.87
C ARG A 41 -27.07 20.16 -7.09
N THR A 42 -27.11 20.31 -5.77
CA THR A 42 -25.93 20.15 -4.90
C THR A 42 -25.36 18.73 -5.08
N PRO A 43 -24.04 18.55 -5.31
CA PRO A 43 -23.60 17.55 -6.28
C PRO A 43 -23.65 16.07 -5.88
N ASN A 44 -24.17 15.67 -4.71
CA ASN A 44 -23.88 14.32 -4.21
C ASN A 44 -25.00 13.54 -3.50
N TYR A 45 -26.02 14.16 -2.92
CA TYR A 45 -27.15 13.47 -2.24
C TYR A 45 -28.39 14.40 -2.14
N ASP A 46 -29.58 13.84 -1.96
CA ASP A 46 -30.88 14.56 -2.11
C ASP A 46 -31.45 15.14 -0.80
N GLY A 47 -30.69 15.00 0.29
CA GLY A 47 -31.02 15.55 1.61
C GLY A 47 -30.73 14.57 2.75
N THR A 48 -31.28 14.87 3.92
CA THR A 48 -31.14 14.04 5.12
C THR A 48 -32.48 13.75 5.76
N PHE A 49 -32.52 12.76 6.64
CA PHE A 49 -33.59 12.65 7.63
C PHE A 49 -32.99 12.31 8.99
N GLU A 50 -33.72 12.62 10.04
CA GLU A 50 -33.32 12.36 11.42
C GLU A 50 -34.28 11.38 12.06
N LEU A 51 -33.72 10.38 12.74
CA LEU A 51 -34.45 9.47 13.61
C LEU A 51 -34.61 10.14 14.98
N ILE A 52 -35.84 10.22 15.49
CA ILE A 52 -36.19 11.02 16.67
C ILE A 52 -36.62 10.11 17.84
N SER A 53 -36.26 10.51 19.05
CA SER A 53 -36.67 9.88 20.31
C SER A 53 -38.16 10.15 20.61
N LYS A 54 -38.71 9.45 21.61
CA LYS A 54 -40.10 9.71 22.07
C LYS A 54 -40.29 11.14 22.60
N ASN A 55 -39.21 11.83 22.96
CA ASN A 55 -39.23 13.18 23.51
C ASN A 55 -38.95 14.27 22.45
N GLY A 56 -38.79 13.89 21.18
CA GLY A 56 -38.49 14.85 20.11
C GLY A 56 -37.01 15.10 19.86
N GLU A 57 -36.11 14.37 20.51
CA GLU A 57 -34.65 14.56 20.38
C GLU A 57 -34.08 13.75 19.20
N PRO A 58 -33.22 14.33 18.34
CA PRO A 58 -32.59 13.60 17.25
C PRO A 58 -31.58 12.58 17.80
N LYS A 59 -31.66 11.33 17.33
CA LYS A 59 -30.78 10.22 17.72
C LYS A 59 -29.73 9.88 16.67
N LYS A 60 -30.05 10.05 15.39
CA LYS A 60 -29.12 9.84 14.28
C LYS A 60 -29.64 10.51 13.03
N GLN A 61 -28.73 11.11 12.27
CA GLN A 61 -29.01 11.61 10.93
C GLN A 61 -28.60 10.58 9.88
N PHE A 62 -29.41 10.48 8.83
CA PHE A 62 -29.17 9.63 7.66
C PHE A 62 -29.07 10.51 6.43
N ILE A 63 -28.10 10.22 5.57
CA ILE A 63 -27.99 10.84 4.24
C ILE A 63 -28.75 10.00 3.22
N VAL A 64 -29.41 10.64 2.25
CA VAL A 64 -30.25 9.90 1.31
C VAL A 64 -30.03 10.30 -0.15
N GLN A 65 -30.24 9.33 -1.03
CA GLN A 65 -30.52 9.57 -2.45
C GLN A 65 -31.91 9.03 -2.75
N ILE A 66 -32.72 9.83 -3.40
CA ILE A 66 -34.11 9.58 -3.76
C ILE A 66 -34.19 9.52 -5.29
N LYS A 67 -34.49 8.35 -5.83
CA LYS A 67 -34.76 8.18 -7.26
C LYS A 67 -36.22 7.85 -7.50
N LYS A 68 -36.78 8.42 -8.57
CA LYS A 68 -38.15 8.13 -9.01
C LYS A 68 -38.16 7.06 -10.11
N THR A 69 -39.21 6.26 -10.13
CA THR A 69 -39.57 5.39 -11.24
C THR A 69 -41.09 5.43 -11.47
N LYS A 70 -41.54 5.17 -12.70
CA LYS A 70 -42.96 5.13 -13.03
C LYS A 70 -43.60 3.87 -12.48
N ALA A 71 -43.15 2.72 -12.97
CA ALA A 71 -43.46 1.39 -12.47
C ALA A 71 -42.21 0.53 -12.60
N LEU A 72 -41.77 -0.09 -11.50
CA LEU A 72 -40.55 -0.90 -11.53
C LEU A 72 -40.85 -2.29 -12.12
N PRO A 73 -40.30 -2.65 -13.30
CA PRO A 73 -40.67 -3.87 -13.99
C PRO A 73 -40.14 -5.13 -13.27
N VAL A 74 -40.93 -6.20 -13.33
CA VAL A 74 -40.52 -7.53 -12.87
C VAL A 74 -39.73 -8.20 -13.99
N CYS A 75 -38.53 -8.68 -13.67
CA CYS A 75 -37.71 -9.42 -14.61
C CYS A 75 -38.36 -10.77 -14.92
N GLN A 76 -38.57 -11.06 -16.21
CA GLN A 76 -39.30 -12.26 -16.65
C GLN A 76 -38.38 -13.47 -16.95
N SER A 77 -37.06 -13.30 -16.93
CA SER A 77 -36.11 -14.35 -17.33
C SER A 77 -34.73 -14.22 -16.67
N GLY A 78 -34.03 -15.35 -16.50
CA GLY A 78 -32.67 -15.41 -15.96
C GLY A 78 -32.59 -15.53 -14.44
N LYS A 79 -31.39 -15.34 -13.86
CA LYS A 79 -31.12 -15.50 -12.41
C LYS A 79 -31.97 -14.59 -11.50
N ASN A 80 -32.53 -13.51 -12.06
CA ASN A 80 -33.37 -12.55 -11.36
C ASN A 80 -34.87 -12.66 -11.73
N SER A 81 -35.29 -13.76 -12.35
CA SER A 81 -36.70 -13.99 -12.71
C SER A 81 -37.62 -13.84 -11.48
N GLY A 82 -38.71 -13.09 -11.63
CA GLY A 82 -39.66 -12.76 -10.55
C GLY A 82 -39.23 -11.61 -9.65
N LYS A 83 -38.03 -11.03 -9.81
CA LYS A 83 -37.55 -9.89 -9.01
C LYS A 83 -37.71 -8.57 -9.75
N ARG A 84 -37.89 -7.49 -9.00
CA ARG A 84 -37.89 -6.12 -9.55
C ARG A 84 -36.46 -5.60 -9.67
N VAL A 85 -36.05 -5.24 -10.88
CA VAL A 85 -34.65 -4.90 -11.19
C VAL A 85 -34.52 -3.41 -11.48
N TYR A 86 -33.52 -2.77 -10.90
CA TYR A 86 -33.23 -1.35 -11.07
C TYR A 86 -31.75 -1.10 -11.38
N GLN A 87 -31.47 -0.07 -12.19
CA GLN A 87 -30.12 0.39 -12.46
C GLN A 87 -29.77 1.54 -11.51
N LEU A 88 -29.02 1.23 -10.45
CA LEU A 88 -28.52 2.21 -9.51
C LEU A 88 -27.44 3.08 -10.16
N GLU A 89 -27.56 4.40 -10.02
CA GLU A 89 -26.50 5.34 -10.37
C GLU A 89 -25.38 5.26 -9.33
N THR A 90 -24.12 5.17 -9.80
CA THR A 90 -22.99 4.89 -8.92
C THR A 90 -22.43 6.11 -8.21
N ALA A 91 -22.80 7.34 -8.61
CA ALA A 91 -22.28 8.58 -8.03
C ALA A 91 -22.48 8.63 -6.50
N PHE A 92 -23.70 8.36 -6.03
CA PHE A 92 -23.98 8.31 -4.59
C PHE A 92 -23.30 7.13 -3.89
N LEU A 93 -23.19 5.97 -4.55
CA LEU A 93 -22.46 4.83 -4.01
C LEU A 93 -20.96 5.16 -3.82
N TYR A 94 -20.38 5.90 -4.76
CA TYR A 94 -19.02 6.42 -4.66
C TYR A 94 -18.89 7.45 -3.56
N TYR A 95 -19.86 8.34 -3.41
CA TYR A 95 -19.89 9.31 -2.31
C TYR A 95 -19.87 8.61 -0.95
N VAL A 96 -20.79 7.65 -0.71
CA VAL A 96 -20.87 6.89 0.55
C VAL A 96 -19.63 6.00 0.78
N LYS A 97 -19.01 5.54 -0.30
CA LYS A 97 -17.74 4.79 -0.21
C LYS A 97 -16.59 5.71 0.21
N ALA A 98 -16.47 6.88 -0.40
CA ALA A 98 -15.32 7.78 -0.29
C ALA A 98 -15.36 8.62 0.98
N LYS A 99 -16.53 9.19 1.28
CA LYS A 99 -16.79 9.85 2.55
C LYS A 99 -17.07 8.75 3.56
N VAL A 100 -16.21 8.56 4.55
CA VAL A 100 -16.59 7.75 5.70
C VAL A 100 -17.66 8.55 6.44
N THR A 101 -18.92 8.44 6.01
CA THR A 101 -20.01 9.17 6.64
C THR A 101 -20.43 8.41 7.88
N GLU A 102 -20.23 9.00 9.06
CA GLU A 102 -20.79 8.50 10.32
C GLU A 102 -22.32 8.37 10.23
N SER A 103 -22.93 9.26 9.42
CA SER A 103 -24.34 9.21 9.03
C SER A 103 -24.58 8.03 8.08
N PRO A 104 -25.43 7.06 8.45
CA PRO A 104 -25.77 5.95 7.57
C PRO A 104 -26.46 6.45 6.30
N ALA A 105 -26.20 5.78 5.18
CA ALA A 105 -26.75 6.18 3.89
C ALA A 105 -27.87 5.25 3.42
N ILE A 106 -28.95 5.83 2.90
CA ILE A 106 -30.08 5.09 2.33
C ILE A 106 -30.32 5.52 0.88
N TYR A 107 -30.46 4.53 0.01
CA TYR A 107 -30.88 4.73 -1.38
C TYR A 107 -32.35 4.38 -1.53
N PHE A 108 -33.19 5.36 -1.82
CA PHE A 108 -34.62 5.17 -2.08
C PHE A 108 -34.92 5.11 -3.58
N VAL A 109 -35.83 4.21 -3.95
CA VAL A 109 -36.47 4.17 -5.28
C VAL A 109 -37.98 4.21 -5.08
N VAL A 110 -38.61 5.29 -5.52
CA VAL A 110 -40.04 5.55 -5.35
C VAL A 110 -40.79 5.24 -6.65
N ASP A 111 -41.66 4.24 -6.61
CA ASP A 111 -42.58 3.82 -7.67
C ASP A 111 -43.89 4.60 -7.52
N ILE A 112 -44.03 5.64 -8.35
CA ILE A 112 -45.12 6.63 -8.23
C ILE A 112 -46.46 6.06 -8.69
N GLU A 113 -46.48 5.18 -9.71
CA GLU A 113 -47.75 4.65 -10.23
C GLU A 113 -48.36 3.61 -9.29
N ASN A 114 -47.51 2.81 -8.62
CA ASN A 114 -47.97 1.75 -7.72
C ASN A 114 -47.94 2.15 -6.24
N ASN A 115 -47.53 3.38 -5.91
CA ASN A 115 -47.32 3.86 -4.54
C ASN A 115 -46.48 2.88 -3.71
N ARG A 116 -45.30 2.53 -4.22
CA ARG A 116 -44.35 1.64 -3.53
C ARG A 116 -43.00 2.31 -3.34
N ILE A 117 -42.39 2.09 -2.18
CA ILE A 117 -41.05 2.60 -1.87
C ILE A 117 -40.12 1.41 -1.68
N PHE A 118 -39.04 1.40 -2.46
CA PHE A 118 -37.92 0.49 -2.26
C PHE A 118 -36.78 1.26 -1.59
N TYR A 119 -36.05 0.61 -0.70
CA TYR A 119 -34.92 1.22 -0.03
C TYR A 119 -33.75 0.25 0.08
N LEU A 120 -32.53 0.80 0.05
CA LEU A 120 -31.30 0.07 0.33
C LEU A 120 -30.53 0.82 1.39
N TYR A 121 -30.28 0.15 2.52
CA TYR A 121 -29.25 0.58 3.43
C TYR A 121 -27.88 0.29 2.79
N LEU A 122 -27.14 1.34 2.47
CA LEU A 122 -25.81 1.23 1.85
C LEU A 122 -24.77 0.88 2.92
N SER A 123 -24.88 -0.34 3.45
CA SER A 123 -23.87 -0.91 4.34
C SER A 123 -22.58 -1.19 3.59
N ASP A 124 -21.46 -1.28 4.33
CA ASP A 124 -20.17 -1.67 3.77
C ASP A 124 -20.27 -3.02 3.03
N GLU A 125 -20.98 -3.99 3.61
CA GLU A 125 -21.23 -5.29 3.01
C GLU A 125 -21.98 -5.20 1.67
N LEU A 126 -23.01 -4.35 1.58
CA LEU A 126 -23.77 -4.17 0.35
C LEU A 126 -22.93 -3.46 -0.73
N LEU A 127 -22.21 -2.40 -0.35
CA LEU A 127 -21.34 -1.65 -1.27
C LEU A 127 -20.25 -2.55 -1.85
N MET A 128 -19.67 -3.44 -1.04
CA MET A 128 -18.68 -4.43 -1.47
C MET A 128 -19.29 -5.47 -2.44
N LYS A 129 -20.52 -5.92 -2.20
CA LYS A 129 -21.23 -6.87 -3.08
C LYS A 129 -21.61 -6.27 -4.43
N LEU A 130 -21.85 -4.96 -4.51
CA LEU A 130 -22.31 -4.29 -5.71
C LEU A 130 -21.21 -4.16 -6.79
N ASP A 131 -19.92 -4.20 -6.43
CA ASP A 131 -18.78 -4.05 -7.36
C ASP A 131 -19.00 -2.95 -8.42
N PHE A 132 -19.35 -1.74 -7.98
CA PHE A 132 -19.78 -0.67 -8.87
C PHE A 132 -18.63 0.19 -9.42
N GLU A 133 -17.37 -0.19 -9.16
CA GLU A 133 -16.21 0.60 -9.53
C GLU A 133 -15.96 0.64 -11.05
N GLY A 134 -15.63 1.81 -11.59
CA GLY A 134 -15.42 2.07 -13.02
C GLY A 134 -16.73 2.10 -13.83
N LYS A 135 -17.87 1.87 -13.19
CA LYS A 135 -19.19 1.78 -13.83
C LYS A 135 -20.00 3.03 -13.53
N LYS A 136 -20.75 3.54 -14.51
CA LYS A 136 -21.72 4.63 -14.31
C LYS A 136 -23.01 4.15 -13.63
N ARG A 137 -23.35 2.87 -13.81
CA ARG A 137 -24.56 2.23 -13.27
C ARG A 137 -24.28 0.78 -12.86
N VAL A 138 -24.97 0.31 -11.84
CA VAL A 138 -24.97 -1.09 -11.40
C VAL A 138 -26.39 -1.62 -11.29
N THR A 139 -26.61 -2.86 -11.72
CA THR A 139 -27.93 -3.50 -11.67
C THR A 139 -28.15 -4.15 -10.30
N TYR A 140 -29.23 -3.80 -9.63
CA TYR A 140 -29.67 -4.41 -8.37
C TYR A 140 -31.06 -5.02 -8.53
N ALA A 141 -31.27 -6.19 -7.93
CA ALA A 141 -32.55 -6.88 -7.92
C ALA A 141 -33.13 -6.83 -6.51
N PHE A 142 -34.20 -6.04 -6.33
CA PHE A 142 -34.86 -5.89 -5.05
C PHE A 142 -35.54 -7.19 -4.61
N SER A 143 -35.44 -7.44 -3.30
CA SER A 143 -36.18 -8.48 -2.58
C SER A 143 -37.37 -7.88 -1.84
N GLU A 144 -38.27 -8.72 -1.33
CA GLU A 144 -39.40 -8.28 -0.49
C GLU A 144 -38.95 -7.55 0.80
N GLN A 145 -37.72 -7.81 1.26
CA GLN A 145 -37.16 -7.13 2.43
C GLN A 145 -36.76 -5.69 2.15
N ASP A 146 -36.54 -5.35 0.88
CA ASP A 146 -36.12 -4.00 0.44
C ASP A 146 -37.34 -3.09 0.20
N VAL A 147 -38.55 -3.56 0.43
CA VAL A 147 -39.79 -2.79 0.29
C VAL A 147 -40.18 -2.18 1.63
N LEU A 148 -40.46 -0.87 1.63
CA LEU A 148 -41.00 -0.17 2.80
C LEU A 148 -42.51 -0.44 2.86
N ASN A 149 -42.90 -1.51 3.56
CA ASN A 149 -44.30 -1.88 3.78
C ASN A 149 -44.86 -1.37 5.12
N ASP A 150 -44.00 -1.25 6.14
CA ASP A 150 -44.38 -0.79 7.48
C ASP A 150 -43.31 0.17 8.02
N ILE A 151 -43.75 1.38 8.36
CA ILE A 151 -42.88 2.44 8.88
C ILE A 151 -42.28 2.09 10.25
N ASN A 152 -42.97 1.33 11.10
CA ASN A 152 -42.44 0.92 12.40
C ASN A 152 -41.32 -0.11 12.23
N VAL A 153 -41.53 -1.11 11.37
CA VAL A 153 -40.49 -2.10 11.05
C VAL A 153 -39.27 -1.42 10.41
N PHE A 154 -39.50 -0.43 9.56
CA PHE A 154 -38.43 0.39 9.01
C PHE A 154 -37.69 1.16 10.11
N CYS A 155 -38.40 1.88 10.99
CA CYS A 155 -37.81 2.59 12.12
C CYS A 155 -37.00 1.66 13.03
N ASP A 156 -37.50 0.47 13.34
CA ASP A 156 -36.80 -0.52 14.17
C ASP A 156 -35.49 -0.96 13.51
N ARG A 157 -35.49 -1.18 12.19
CA ARG A 157 -34.26 -1.44 11.43
C ARG A 157 -33.28 -0.26 11.48
N LEU A 158 -33.77 0.98 11.39
CA LEU A 158 -32.93 2.18 11.52
C LEU A 158 -32.36 2.32 12.93
N PHE A 159 -33.14 1.97 13.96
CA PHE A 159 -32.68 1.90 15.34
C PHE A 159 -31.59 0.84 15.50
N ASP A 160 -31.74 -0.34 14.91
CA ASP A 160 -30.72 -1.39 14.93
C ASP A 160 -29.44 -0.96 14.20
N ILE A 161 -29.56 -0.32 13.04
CA ILE A 161 -28.42 0.25 12.29
C ILE A 161 -27.70 1.30 13.13
N THR A 162 -28.48 2.20 13.74
CA THR A 162 -27.96 3.27 14.61
C THR A 162 -27.27 2.67 15.82
N LYS A 163 -27.88 1.69 16.48
CA LYS A 163 -27.33 1.01 17.65
C LYS A 163 -26.02 0.31 17.29
N LYS A 164 -25.99 -0.50 16.23
CA LYS A 164 -24.77 -1.18 15.77
C LYS A 164 -23.64 -0.22 15.39
N ARG A 165 -23.97 0.94 14.78
CA ARG A 165 -22.96 1.94 14.43
C ARG A 165 -22.48 2.74 15.64
N ASN A 166 -23.38 3.11 16.54
CA ASN A 166 -23.05 3.83 17.76
C ASN A 166 -22.35 2.93 18.80
N GLU A 167 -22.59 1.61 18.79
CA GLU A 167 -21.87 0.60 19.59
C GLU A 167 -20.35 0.62 19.33
N GLY A 168 -19.90 1.17 18.19
CA GLY A 168 -18.48 1.36 17.90
C GLY A 168 -17.82 2.57 18.59
N PHE A 169 -18.56 3.64 18.86
CA PHE A 169 -18.01 4.95 19.28
C PHE A 169 -18.48 5.40 20.66
N ILE A 170 -18.79 4.45 21.55
CA ILE A 170 -19.50 4.66 22.84
C ILE A 170 -18.84 5.72 23.74
N TYR A 171 -17.55 6.03 23.55
CA TYR A 171 -16.78 6.94 24.41
C TYR A 171 -16.06 8.07 23.68
N LYS A 172 -16.49 8.44 22.46
CA LYS A 172 -15.89 9.54 21.69
C LYS A 172 -16.80 10.76 21.65
N THR A 173 -16.23 11.96 21.77
CA THR A 173 -16.95 13.21 21.52
C THR A 173 -17.17 13.42 20.02
N GLU A 174 -18.11 14.29 19.64
CA GLU A 174 -18.33 14.67 18.24
C GLU A 174 -17.04 15.22 17.61
N ASP A 175 -16.29 16.05 18.32
CA ASP A 175 -15.01 16.61 17.86
C ASP A 175 -13.96 15.51 17.61
N GLU A 176 -13.84 14.53 18.52
CA GLU A 176 -12.90 13.41 18.34
C GLU A 176 -13.29 12.52 17.14
N ILE A 177 -14.59 12.35 16.89
CA ILE A 177 -15.08 11.61 15.72
C ILE A 177 -14.72 12.36 14.43
N VAL A 178 -14.88 13.69 14.42
CA VAL A 178 -14.48 14.54 13.29
C VAL A 178 -12.97 14.46 13.04
N GLU A 179 -12.14 14.54 14.08
CA GLU A 179 -10.68 14.42 13.92
C GLU A 179 -10.26 13.06 13.34
N ILE A 180 -10.88 11.96 13.80
CA ILE A 180 -10.64 10.62 13.25
C ILE A 180 -11.07 10.55 11.79
N GLN A 181 -12.20 11.18 11.47
CA GLN A 181 -12.76 11.20 10.13
C GLN A 181 -11.85 11.95 9.14
N GLU A 182 -11.37 13.13 9.51
CA GLU A 182 -10.42 13.91 8.70
C GLU A 182 -9.12 13.13 8.46
N ALA A 183 -8.63 12.41 9.49
CA ALA A 183 -7.44 11.59 9.39
C ALA A 183 -7.64 10.39 8.44
N LEU A 184 -8.83 9.78 8.45
CA LEU A 184 -9.22 8.72 7.50
C LEU A 184 -9.38 9.23 6.08
N ASP A 185 -9.97 10.40 5.89
CA ASP A 185 -10.12 11.00 4.57
C ASP A 185 -8.74 11.34 3.99
N TYR A 186 -7.84 11.92 4.80
CA TYR A 186 -6.46 12.20 4.41
C TYR A 186 -5.72 10.96 3.88
N ILE A 187 -5.73 9.84 4.61
CA ILE A 187 -5.01 8.63 4.17
C ILE A 187 -5.67 8.01 2.92
N ASN A 188 -7.00 7.99 2.86
CA ASN A 188 -7.70 7.42 1.71
C ASN A 188 -7.50 8.27 0.46
N ASP A 189 -7.58 9.58 0.56
CA ASP A 189 -7.34 10.49 -0.57
C ASP A 189 -5.89 10.40 -1.05
N LEU A 190 -4.93 10.36 -0.13
CA LEU A 190 -3.51 10.22 -0.44
C LEU A 190 -3.23 8.92 -1.22
N PHE A 191 -3.74 7.77 -0.76
CA PHE A 191 -3.51 6.48 -1.42
C PHE A 191 -4.41 6.21 -2.63
N ASN A 192 -5.53 6.92 -2.78
CA ASN A 192 -6.38 6.83 -3.97
C ASN A 192 -5.92 7.78 -5.09
N GLY A 193 -5.29 8.90 -4.71
CA GLY A 193 -4.71 9.91 -5.60
C GLY A 193 -3.22 9.68 -5.82
N ASP A 194 -2.41 10.44 -5.10
CA ASP A 194 -0.97 10.59 -5.37
C ASP A 194 -0.16 9.31 -5.17
N LEU A 195 -0.45 8.52 -4.13
CA LEU A 195 0.26 7.29 -3.80
C LEU A 195 -0.42 6.03 -4.36
N LYS A 196 -1.17 6.17 -5.46
CA LYS A 196 -1.96 5.07 -6.05
C LYS A 196 -1.14 3.84 -6.45
N GLU A 197 0.04 4.03 -7.04
CA GLU A 197 0.90 2.90 -7.42
C GLU A 197 1.51 2.23 -6.18
N ILE A 198 1.82 3.01 -5.14
CA ILE A 198 2.24 2.48 -3.82
C ILE A 198 1.11 1.68 -3.18
N LYS A 199 -0.14 2.19 -3.22
CA LYS A 199 -1.34 1.46 -2.73
C LYS A 199 -1.46 0.10 -3.40
N LYS A 200 -1.36 0.04 -4.73
CA LYS A 200 -1.47 -1.21 -5.48
C LYS A 200 -0.35 -2.20 -5.15
N ALA A 201 0.87 -1.68 -4.95
CA ALA A 201 2.05 -2.48 -4.63
C ALA A 201 1.96 -3.09 -3.23
N CYS A 202 1.64 -2.28 -2.22
CA CYS A 202 1.63 -2.69 -0.82
C CYS A 202 0.34 -3.39 -0.42
N TYR A 203 -0.79 -3.04 -1.03
CA TYR A 203 -2.13 -3.56 -0.69
C TYR A 203 -2.94 -3.93 -1.94
N PRO A 204 -2.64 -5.07 -2.58
CA PRO A 204 -3.45 -5.59 -3.67
C PRO A 204 -4.91 -5.73 -3.24
N ASN A 205 -5.83 -5.23 -4.06
CA ASN A 205 -7.29 -5.28 -3.81
C ASN A 205 -7.79 -4.48 -2.59
N LEU A 206 -6.98 -3.56 -2.05
CA LEU A 206 -7.43 -2.67 -0.98
C LEU A 206 -8.58 -1.79 -1.45
N TRP A 207 -9.70 -1.87 -0.76
CA TRP A 207 -10.85 -1.01 -0.98
C TRP A 207 -10.57 0.37 -0.38
N ARG A 208 -10.40 0.44 0.94
CA ARG A 208 -10.09 1.65 1.71
C ARG A 208 -9.40 1.30 3.04
N PHE A 209 -8.86 2.30 3.70
CA PHE A 209 -8.48 2.22 5.11
C PHE A 209 -9.70 2.55 5.97
N GLY A 210 -9.96 1.71 6.98
CA GLY A 210 -10.99 1.94 8.00
C GLY A 210 -10.37 2.20 9.38
N VAL A 211 -11.19 2.62 10.34
CA VAL A 211 -10.79 2.80 11.74
C VAL A 211 -11.50 1.80 12.65
N GLY A 212 -10.74 1.17 13.53
CA GLY A 212 -11.26 0.40 14.66
C GLY A 212 -11.07 1.22 15.93
N VAL A 213 -12.14 1.47 16.64
CA VAL A 213 -12.15 2.19 17.92
C VAL A 213 -12.54 1.24 19.04
N SER A 214 -11.99 1.47 20.22
CA SER A 214 -12.22 0.58 21.35
C SER A 214 -13.54 0.86 22.06
N THR A 215 -14.27 -0.20 22.44
CA THR A 215 -15.64 -0.12 22.96
C THR A 215 -15.77 -0.48 24.44
N GLY A 216 -14.66 -0.75 25.13
CA GLY A 216 -14.62 -1.04 26.57
C GLY A 216 -14.21 0.18 27.41
N GLU A 217 -14.42 0.16 28.73
CA GLU A 217 -14.03 1.26 29.62
C GLU A 217 -12.53 1.26 29.97
N CYS A 218 -11.90 0.08 30.08
CA CYS A 218 -10.51 -0.04 30.54
C CYS A 218 -9.80 -1.25 29.91
N VAL A 219 -8.54 -1.07 29.51
CA VAL A 219 -7.63 -2.15 29.08
C VAL A 219 -6.52 -2.26 30.11
N THR A 220 -6.38 -3.44 30.72
CA THR A 220 -5.28 -3.74 31.64
C THR A 220 -4.17 -4.47 30.90
N LEU A 221 -3.01 -3.82 30.76
CA LEU A 221 -1.81 -4.46 30.24
C LEU A 221 -0.95 -4.95 31.41
N SER A 222 -0.68 -6.24 31.40
CA SER A 222 0.15 -6.91 32.40
C SER A 222 1.57 -7.09 31.89
N PHE A 223 2.54 -6.43 32.51
CA PHE A 223 3.96 -6.62 32.21
C PHE A 223 4.68 -7.28 33.38
N LYS A 224 5.66 -8.15 33.11
CA LYS A 224 6.60 -8.58 34.14
C LYS A 224 7.71 -7.54 34.23
N ASN A 225 7.93 -6.98 35.41
CA ASN A 225 9.08 -6.11 35.64
C ASN A 225 10.39 -6.95 35.64
N ASN A 226 11.54 -6.26 35.65
CA ASN A 226 12.87 -6.89 35.66
C ASN A 226 13.13 -7.80 36.88
N LYS A 227 12.25 -7.82 37.89
CA LYS A 227 12.30 -8.69 39.07
C LYS A 227 11.28 -9.85 39.00
N GLY A 228 10.59 -10.02 37.87
CA GLY A 228 9.62 -11.10 37.65
C GLY A 228 8.24 -10.86 38.26
N SER A 229 8.01 -9.72 38.93
CA SER A 229 6.69 -9.38 39.49
C SER A 229 5.77 -8.84 38.40
N LYS A 230 4.51 -9.31 38.41
CA LYS A 230 3.46 -8.83 37.51
C LYS A 230 3.06 -7.41 37.91
N VAL A 231 3.16 -6.47 36.98
CA VAL A 231 2.70 -5.09 37.10
C VAL A 231 1.54 -4.93 36.13
N ASP A 232 0.37 -4.63 36.68
CA ASP A 232 -0.85 -4.41 35.91
C ASP A 232 -1.04 -2.90 35.77
N ASN A 233 -0.91 -2.39 34.54
CA ASN A 233 -1.22 -0.99 34.21
C ASN A 233 -2.60 -0.96 33.53
N SER A 234 -3.55 -0.30 34.18
CA SER A 234 -4.90 -0.05 33.64
C SER A 234 -4.92 1.26 32.86
N PHE A 235 -5.30 1.21 31.59
CA PHE A 235 -5.45 2.36 30.71
C PHE A 235 -6.93 2.60 30.41
N ILE A 236 -7.37 3.86 30.49
CA ILE A 236 -8.71 4.26 30.05
C ILE A 236 -8.78 4.05 28.54
N ASN A 237 -9.77 3.29 28.10
CA ASN A 237 -9.83 2.73 26.75
C ASN A 237 -10.60 3.61 25.75
N SER A 238 -11.22 4.70 26.22
CA SER A 238 -11.99 5.63 25.39
C SER A 238 -11.16 6.34 24.31
N SER A 239 -9.84 6.43 24.47
CA SER A 239 -8.95 7.10 23.52
C SER A 239 -8.42 6.16 22.42
N MET A 240 -8.48 4.84 22.59
CA MET A 240 -7.79 3.87 21.73
C MET A 240 -8.46 3.69 20.36
N PHE A 241 -7.65 3.78 19.31
CA PHE A 241 -8.07 3.50 17.94
C PHE A 241 -6.91 2.89 17.13
N CYS A 242 -7.25 2.31 15.98
CA CYS A 242 -6.31 1.75 15.02
C CYS A 242 -6.82 1.92 13.59
N ILE A 243 -5.92 2.02 12.63
CA ILE A 243 -6.25 1.94 11.21
C ILE A 243 -6.09 0.51 10.75
N TYR A 244 -7.02 0.04 9.90
CA TYR A 244 -6.91 -1.27 9.28
C TYR A 244 -7.29 -1.24 7.80
N PRO A 245 -6.66 -2.09 6.97
CA PRO A 245 -7.02 -2.23 5.57
C PRO A 245 -8.33 -3.00 5.41
N GLN A 246 -9.26 -2.47 4.61
CA GLN A 246 -10.47 -3.17 4.18
C GLN A 246 -10.28 -3.68 2.76
N TYR A 247 -10.22 -5.01 2.56
CA TYR A 247 -10.02 -5.61 1.24
C TYR A 247 -11.34 -5.97 0.56
N LYS A 248 -11.38 -5.87 -0.77
CA LYS A 248 -12.56 -6.27 -1.54
C LYS A 248 -12.85 -7.77 -1.37
N GLY A 249 -14.11 -8.11 -1.10
CA GLY A 249 -14.57 -9.50 -0.99
C GLY A 249 -14.33 -10.17 0.37
N GLU A 250 -13.61 -9.52 1.29
CA GLU A 250 -13.43 -10.01 2.66
C GLU A 250 -14.32 -9.19 3.59
N ILE A 251 -15.25 -9.85 4.30
CA ILE A 251 -16.03 -9.16 5.34
C ILE A 251 -15.01 -8.67 6.37
N GLY A 252 -14.97 -7.36 6.60
CA GLY A 252 -13.99 -6.72 7.47
C GLY A 252 -13.96 -7.42 8.82
N ASN A 253 -12.90 -8.21 9.07
CA ASN A 253 -12.70 -8.81 10.37
C ASN A 253 -12.33 -7.67 11.31
N SER A 254 -13.24 -7.33 12.23
CA SER A 254 -12.91 -6.58 13.44
C SER A 254 -11.66 -7.19 14.07
N ILE A 255 -10.52 -6.49 13.97
CA ILE A 255 -9.23 -6.78 14.64
C ILE A 255 -9.06 -8.28 14.95
N SER A 256 -9.16 -9.14 13.93
CA SER A 256 -8.97 -10.58 14.16
C SER A 256 -7.48 -10.85 14.21
N GLU A 257 -6.97 -11.06 15.43
CA GLU A 257 -5.74 -11.76 15.80
C GLU A 257 -4.54 -11.65 14.83
N TYR A 258 -3.55 -10.85 15.26
CA TYR A 258 -2.13 -10.93 14.90
C TYR A 258 -1.78 -11.86 13.71
N ARG A 259 -1.85 -11.30 12.49
CA ARG A 259 -1.04 -11.80 11.36
C ARG A 259 0.06 -10.79 11.08
N SER A 260 1.30 -11.21 11.32
CA SER A 260 2.51 -10.39 11.44
C SER A 260 2.95 -9.59 10.20
N ASN A 261 2.19 -9.57 9.09
CA ASN A 261 2.74 -9.14 7.80
C ASN A 261 1.84 -8.14 7.03
N GLY A 262 1.13 -7.25 7.71
CA GLY A 262 0.29 -6.24 7.08
C GLY A 262 0.21 -4.95 7.89
N PHE A 263 -0.32 -3.89 7.29
CA PHE A 263 -0.74 -2.69 8.00
C PHE A 263 -1.71 -3.02 9.14
N GLY A 264 -1.68 -2.27 10.24
CA GLY A 264 -2.73 -2.34 11.27
C GLY A 264 -2.44 -3.17 12.52
N THR A 265 -1.18 -3.27 12.97
CA THR A 265 -0.87 -3.79 14.32
C THR A 265 -0.52 -2.70 15.34
N HIS A 266 -0.43 -1.44 14.90
CA HIS A 266 -0.09 -0.34 15.79
C HIS A 266 -1.40 0.22 16.34
N ILE A 267 -1.81 -0.23 17.51
CA ILE A 267 -2.90 0.41 18.22
C ILE A 267 -2.28 1.63 18.92
N ASP A 268 -2.90 2.80 18.81
CA ASP A 268 -2.48 3.91 19.68
C ASP A 268 -2.97 3.63 21.11
N CYS A 269 -2.10 3.01 21.89
CA CYS A 269 -2.30 2.76 23.31
C CYS A 269 -1.90 3.96 24.19
N THR A 270 -1.33 5.03 23.60
CA THR A 270 -0.90 6.20 24.37
C THR A 270 -2.05 7.14 24.65
N GLY A 271 -3.03 7.22 23.73
CA GLY A 271 -4.17 8.13 23.83
C GLY A 271 -3.78 9.61 23.85
N THR A 272 -2.51 9.92 23.56
CA THR A 272 -1.95 11.28 23.57
C THR A 272 -1.64 11.80 22.17
N LYS A 273 -1.55 10.93 21.16
CA LYS A 273 -1.36 11.33 19.77
C LYS A 273 -2.68 11.72 19.14
N LYS A 274 -2.65 12.76 18.32
CA LYS A 274 -3.81 13.11 17.50
C LYS A 274 -4.02 12.07 16.39
N PRO A 275 -5.27 11.83 15.95
CA PRO A 275 -5.55 10.90 14.85
C PRO A 275 -4.70 11.12 13.60
N ILE A 276 -4.49 12.38 13.22
CA ILE A 276 -3.67 12.74 12.04
C ILE A 276 -2.18 12.42 12.21
N GLU A 277 -1.63 12.55 13.41
CA GLU A 277 -0.22 12.25 13.68
C GLU A 277 0.03 10.74 13.60
N TYR A 278 -0.87 9.96 14.20
CA TYR A 278 -0.85 8.50 14.10
C TYR A 278 -0.99 8.04 12.64
N VAL A 279 -1.92 8.61 11.86
CA VAL A 279 -2.04 8.32 10.42
C VAL A 279 -0.74 8.62 9.67
N LYS A 280 -0.07 9.75 9.96
CA LYS A 280 1.19 10.13 9.30
C LYS A 280 2.32 9.15 9.61
N ASP A 281 2.40 8.65 10.85
CA ASP A 281 3.36 7.62 11.25
C ASP A 281 3.10 6.32 10.47
N GLU A 282 1.84 5.89 10.35
CA GLU A 282 1.47 4.72 9.57
C GLU A 282 1.81 4.90 8.08
N VAL A 283 1.47 6.05 7.49
CA VAL A 283 1.81 6.40 6.10
C VAL A 283 3.32 6.29 5.88
N LYS A 284 4.14 6.82 6.80
CA LYS A 284 5.60 6.70 6.74
C LYS A 284 6.05 5.25 6.71
N GLU A 285 5.49 4.38 7.55
CA GLU A 285 5.82 2.95 7.55
C GLU A 285 5.47 2.25 6.22
N VAL A 286 4.38 2.63 5.54
CA VAL A 286 4.12 2.12 4.17
C VAL A 286 5.22 2.53 3.23
N ILE A 287 5.56 3.82 3.24
CA ILE A 287 6.53 4.39 2.30
C ILE A 287 7.89 3.74 2.53
N VAL A 288 8.31 3.54 3.78
CA VAL A 288 9.55 2.81 4.11
C VAL A 288 9.51 1.41 3.53
N ARG A 289 8.46 0.62 3.80
CA ARG A 289 8.34 -0.76 3.27
C ARG A 289 8.35 -0.81 1.75
N PHE A 290 7.70 0.15 1.10
CA PHE A 290 7.68 0.27 -0.35
C PHE A 290 9.07 0.63 -0.90
N CYS A 291 9.72 1.66 -0.38
CA CYS A 291 11.02 2.12 -0.84
C CYS A 291 12.15 1.14 -0.49
N GLU A 292 12.04 0.37 0.60
CA GLU A 292 13.00 -0.70 0.91
C GLU A 292 12.91 -1.85 -0.09
N ASN A 293 11.73 -2.15 -0.64
CA ASN A 293 11.56 -3.24 -1.58
C ASN A 293 10.50 -2.98 -2.66
N PRO A 294 10.76 -2.06 -3.59
CA PRO A 294 9.82 -1.71 -4.65
C PRO A 294 9.56 -2.91 -5.59
N PRO A 295 8.31 -3.08 -6.07
CA PRO A 295 7.98 -4.15 -7.02
C PRO A 295 8.78 -4.05 -8.32
N ALA A 296 9.08 -5.20 -8.93
CA ALA A 296 9.85 -5.25 -10.18
C ALA A 296 9.27 -4.39 -11.31
N LYS A 297 7.94 -4.42 -11.42
CA LYS A 297 7.18 -3.65 -12.41
C LYS A 297 7.34 -2.13 -12.30
N LEU A 298 7.74 -1.61 -11.14
CA LEU A 298 7.95 -0.18 -10.89
C LEU A 298 9.44 0.21 -10.89
N LEU A 299 10.33 -0.70 -11.25
CA LEU A 299 11.76 -0.44 -11.39
C LEU A 299 12.15 -0.39 -12.87
N PRO A 300 12.99 0.56 -13.29
CA PRO A 300 13.61 0.54 -14.62
C PRO A 300 14.47 -0.71 -14.84
N SER A 301 14.66 -1.10 -16.10
CA SER A 301 15.43 -2.33 -16.43
C SER A 301 16.86 -2.27 -15.91
N THR A 302 17.49 -1.08 -15.95
CA THR A 302 18.84 -0.85 -15.41
C THR A 302 18.94 -1.16 -13.91
N LEU A 303 17.93 -0.76 -13.12
CA LEU A 303 17.89 -1.03 -11.69
C LEU A 303 17.55 -2.50 -11.39
N LEU A 304 16.69 -3.11 -12.22
CA LEU A 304 16.41 -4.54 -12.13
C LEU A 304 17.65 -5.38 -12.39
N GLU A 305 18.41 -5.04 -13.42
CA GLU A 305 19.67 -5.72 -13.76
C GLU A 305 20.65 -5.67 -12.59
N GLU A 306 20.85 -4.50 -11.95
CA GLU A 306 21.66 -4.41 -10.72
C GLU A 306 21.14 -5.38 -9.65
N ARG A 307 19.85 -5.25 -9.29
CA ARG A 307 19.23 -6.01 -8.20
C ARG A 307 19.33 -7.52 -8.36
N VAL A 308 19.29 -8.04 -9.59
CA VAL A 308 19.34 -9.49 -9.85
C VAL A 308 20.74 -10.02 -10.11
N TYR A 309 21.70 -9.19 -10.54
CA TYR A 309 22.98 -9.64 -11.09
C TYR A 309 23.73 -10.61 -10.18
N GLU A 310 23.97 -10.22 -8.93
CA GLU A 310 24.70 -11.06 -7.97
C GLU A 310 24.00 -12.41 -7.75
N LYS A 311 22.68 -12.38 -7.56
CA LYS A 311 21.87 -13.58 -7.31
C LYS A 311 21.85 -14.50 -8.53
N ALA A 312 21.71 -13.94 -9.74
CA ALA A 312 21.75 -14.68 -11.00
C ALA A 312 23.13 -15.31 -11.23
N LYS A 313 24.22 -14.55 -11.02
CA LYS A 313 25.60 -15.04 -11.09
C LYS A 313 25.83 -16.19 -10.10
N ALA A 314 25.35 -16.05 -8.87
CA ALA A 314 25.46 -17.08 -7.85
C ALA A 314 24.70 -18.37 -8.22
N LEU A 315 23.52 -18.24 -8.83
CA LEU A 315 22.69 -19.35 -9.31
C LEU A 315 23.35 -20.09 -10.48
N ILE A 316 23.79 -19.37 -11.52
CA ILE A 316 24.50 -19.98 -12.66
C ILE A 316 25.74 -20.73 -12.18
N ALA A 317 26.50 -20.14 -11.25
CA ALA A 317 27.69 -20.76 -10.67
C ALA A 317 27.44 -22.12 -9.99
N ILE A 318 26.19 -22.50 -9.71
CA ILE A 318 25.82 -23.86 -9.27
C ILE A 318 26.02 -24.88 -10.40
N PHE A 319 25.71 -24.49 -11.64
CA PHE A 319 25.80 -25.32 -12.84
C PHE A 319 27.15 -25.20 -13.56
N GLY A 320 27.89 -24.12 -13.32
CA GLY A 320 29.20 -23.86 -13.92
C GLY A 320 29.48 -22.35 -13.97
N SER A 321 30.70 -21.93 -14.30
CA SER A 321 30.99 -20.53 -14.58
C SER A 321 30.70 -20.23 -16.05
N GLU A 322 29.87 -19.24 -16.33
CA GLU A 322 29.66 -18.70 -17.67
C GLU A 322 30.16 -17.25 -17.72
N GLU A 323 30.71 -16.84 -18.86
CA GLU A 323 31.18 -15.47 -19.09
C GLU A 323 30.02 -14.49 -19.24
N GLU A 324 28.87 -14.95 -19.73
CA GLU A 324 27.67 -14.13 -19.94
C GLU A 324 26.46 -14.69 -19.20
N ILE A 325 25.68 -13.79 -18.59
CA ILE A 325 24.45 -14.13 -17.87
C ILE A 325 23.25 -13.83 -18.77
N LEU A 326 22.64 -14.87 -19.35
CA LEU A 326 21.46 -14.75 -20.20
C LEU A 326 20.17 -14.98 -19.38
N VAL A 327 19.18 -14.10 -19.53
CA VAL A 327 17.93 -14.15 -18.73
C VAL A 327 17.20 -15.49 -18.89
N ASP A 328 17.03 -15.95 -20.14
CA ASP A 328 16.34 -17.22 -20.42
C ASP A 328 17.06 -18.42 -19.82
N ASP A 329 18.40 -18.40 -19.85
CA ASP A 329 19.20 -19.49 -19.30
C ASP A 329 19.13 -19.52 -17.76
N VAL A 330 19.18 -18.37 -17.10
CA VAL A 330 18.95 -18.27 -15.65
C VAL A 330 17.56 -18.82 -15.29
N LEU A 331 16.52 -18.45 -16.05
CA LEU A 331 15.15 -18.94 -15.82
C LEU A 331 15.02 -20.45 -16.04
N ILE A 332 15.67 -21.01 -17.07
CA ILE A 332 15.69 -22.47 -17.29
C ILE A 332 16.35 -23.16 -16.09
N LYS A 333 17.54 -22.72 -15.68
CA LYS A 333 18.26 -23.27 -14.53
C LYS A 333 17.48 -23.12 -13.23
N TYR A 334 16.79 -21.99 -13.03
CA TYR A 334 15.90 -21.76 -11.90
C TYR A 334 14.75 -22.76 -11.88
N ASN A 335 14.07 -22.97 -13.02
CA ASN A 335 12.97 -23.94 -13.11
C ASN A 335 13.44 -25.38 -12.89
N ILE A 336 14.66 -25.72 -13.32
CA ILE A 336 15.27 -27.03 -13.02
C ILE A 336 15.51 -27.19 -11.51
N LEU A 337 15.96 -26.14 -10.81
CA LEU A 337 16.07 -26.17 -9.34
C LEU A 337 14.73 -26.42 -8.68
N LEU A 338 13.65 -25.77 -9.12
CA LEU A 338 12.30 -26.01 -8.60
C LEU A 338 11.85 -27.46 -8.81
N SER A 339 12.09 -27.99 -10.02
CA SER A 339 11.80 -29.39 -10.37
C SER A 339 12.59 -30.38 -9.52
N TYR A 340 13.87 -30.11 -9.29
CA TYR A 340 14.74 -30.90 -8.42
C TYR A 340 14.24 -30.88 -6.97
N LEU A 341 13.91 -29.70 -6.43
CA LEU A 341 13.33 -29.58 -5.09
C LEU A 341 12.02 -30.38 -4.96
N TYR A 342 11.13 -30.29 -5.95
CA TYR A 342 9.90 -31.05 -5.94
C TYR A 342 10.14 -32.57 -5.96
N MET A 343 11.08 -33.03 -6.78
CA MET A 343 11.47 -34.44 -6.86
C MET A 343 12.02 -34.93 -5.52
N ILE A 344 13.02 -34.25 -4.96
CA ILE A 344 13.64 -34.73 -3.73
C ILE A 344 12.60 -34.76 -2.61
N PHE A 345 11.77 -33.73 -2.45
CA PHE A 345 10.77 -33.69 -1.38
C PHE A 345 9.54 -34.59 -1.61
N SER A 346 9.47 -35.33 -2.72
CA SER A 346 8.40 -36.29 -2.96
C SER A 346 8.50 -37.50 -2.03
N PRO A 347 7.38 -38.02 -1.48
CA PRO A 347 7.38 -39.11 -0.50
C PRO A 347 8.00 -40.41 -1.03
N ASN A 348 7.84 -40.67 -2.33
CA ASN A 348 8.27 -41.92 -2.97
C ASN A 348 9.70 -41.85 -3.55
N TYR A 349 10.41 -40.74 -3.35
CA TYR A 349 11.76 -40.57 -3.88
C TYR A 349 12.81 -41.17 -2.93
N ASN A 350 13.60 -42.11 -3.45
CA ASN A 350 14.70 -42.72 -2.71
C ASN A 350 15.92 -41.79 -2.71
N ALA A 351 15.97 -40.89 -1.73
CA ALA A 351 17.01 -39.89 -1.60
C ALA A 351 18.38 -40.47 -1.20
N THR A 352 19.44 -39.94 -1.79
CA THR A 352 20.83 -40.12 -1.35
C THR A 352 21.05 -39.54 0.06
N ASP A 353 22.15 -39.89 0.71
CA ASP A 353 22.44 -39.37 2.05
C ASP A 353 22.67 -37.85 2.06
N ALA A 354 23.27 -37.31 1.00
CA ALA A 354 23.40 -35.86 0.78
C ALA A 354 22.03 -35.18 0.68
N GLU A 355 21.10 -35.74 -0.10
CA GLU A 355 19.74 -35.21 -0.23
C GLU A 355 18.93 -35.34 1.08
N LYS A 356 19.10 -36.43 1.85
CA LYS A 356 18.50 -36.57 3.19
C LYS A 356 19.02 -35.49 4.14
N GLN A 357 20.33 -35.22 4.13
CA GLN A 357 20.94 -34.16 4.93
C GLN A 357 20.38 -32.79 4.53
N PHE A 358 20.29 -32.52 3.23
CA PHE A 358 19.74 -31.27 2.71
C PHE A 358 18.28 -31.07 3.11
N LYS A 359 17.43 -32.10 2.92
CA LYS A 359 16.02 -32.09 3.36
C LYS A 359 15.87 -31.75 4.84
N ARG A 360 16.70 -32.33 5.71
CA ARG A 360 16.66 -32.07 7.16
C ARG A 360 16.95 -30.60 7.45
N ILE A 361 17.96 -30.01 6.81
CA ILE A 361 18.32 -28.60 7.05
C ILE A 361 17.22 -27.67 6.55
N VAL A 362 16.71 -27.89 5.33
CA VAL A 362 15.60 -27.10 4.78
C VAL A 362 14.36 -27.22 5.66
N SER A 363 14.00 -28.43 6.09
CA SER A 363 12.85 -28.67 6.98
C SER A 363 12.98 -27.92 8.31
N ASN A 364 14.20 -27.73 8.82
CA ASN A 364 14.44 -26.92 10.01
C ASN A 364 14.37 -25.41 9.72
N GLN A 365 14.83 -24.96 8.55
CA GLN A 365 14.77 -23.56 8.15
C GLN A 365 13.33 -23.09 7.94
N ILE A 366 12.51 -23.84 7.20
CA ILE A 366 11.13 -23.46 6.87
C ILE A 366 10.18 -23.42 8.09
N ARG A 367 10.60 -23.99 9.24
CA ARG A 367 9.86 -23.87 10.50
C ARG A 367 9.90 -22.45 11.07
N ILE A 368 10.89 -21.66 10.69
CA ILE A 368 11.03 -20.27 11.12
C ILE A 368 10.34 -19.39 10.07
N PRO A 369 9.31 -18.60 10.43
CA PRO A 369 8.64 -17.70 9.50
C PRO A 369 9.64 -16.76 8.80
N GLY A 370 9.54 -16.66 7.48
CA GLY A 370 10.42 -15.82 6.66
C GLY A 370 11.72 -16.49 6.19
N ASN A 371 12.09 -17.65 6.75
CA ASN A 371 13.22 -18.44 6.28
C ASN A 371 12.78 -19.43 5.18
N GLY A 372 13.71 -19.71 4.28
CA GLY A 372 13.53 -20.69 3.21
C GLY A 372 14.78 -20.84 2.38
N ILE A 373 14.71 -21.63 1.32
CA ILE A 373 15.82 -21.87 0.41
C ILE A 373 16.13 -20.56 -0.33
N ASN A 374 17.36 -20.09 -0.16
CA ASN A 374 17.92 -19.03 -0.96
C ASN A 374 18.86 -19.63 -2.02
N PHE A 375 18.49 -19.53 -3.30
CA PHE A 375 19.30 -20.09 -4.39
C PHE A 375 20.62 -19.37 -4.60
N SER A 376 20.79 -18.15 -4.09
CA SER A 376 22.08 -17.46 -4.10
C SER A 376 23.02 -17.93 -2.97
N ASN A 377 22.51 -18.67 -1.98
CA ASN A 377 23.31 -19.11 -0.82
C ASN A 377 24.19 -20.33 -1.18
N PRO A 378 25.46 -20.39 -0.72
CA PRO A 378 26.39 -21.50 -0.97
C PRO A 378 25.93 -22.88 -0.44
N MET A 379 24.88 -22.97 0.37
CA MET A 379 24.41 -24.24 0.93
C MET A 379 24.08 -25.30 -0.14
N MET A 380 23.43 -24.92 -1.25
CA MET A 380 23.17 -25.83 -2.38
C MET A 380 24.47 -26.29 -3.04
N LYS A 381 25.46 -25.38 -3.16
CA LYS A 381 26.77 -25.67 -3.75
C LYS A 381 27.58 -26.67 -2.92
N GLY A 382 27.37 -26.70 -1.60
CA GLY A 382 28.15 -27.52 -0.68
C GLY A 382 27.61 -28.93 -0.42
N ILE A 383 26.28 -29.13 -0.46
CA ILE A 383 25.68 -30.41 0.00
C ILE A 383 25.21 -31.28 -1.17
N VAL A 384 24.41 -30.74 -2.09
CA VAL A 384 23.69 -31.53 -3.12
C VAL A 384 24.07 -31.14 -4.55
N ARG A 385 25.22 -30.46 -4.73
CA ARG A 385 25.64 -29.98 -6.06
C ARG A 385 25.86 -31.12 -7.04
N GLY A 386 26.48 -32.22 -6.61
CA GLY A 386 26.76 -33.36 -7.49
C GLY A 386 25.49 -34.03 -8.00
N GLU A 387 24.56 -34.30 -7.09
CA GLU A 387 23.24 -34.88 -7.38
C GLU A 387 22.41 -33.97 -8.28
N LEU A 388 22.42 -32.66 -8.01
CA LEU A 388 21.77 -31.67 -8.84
C LEU A 388 22.36 -31.61 -10.26
N LEU A 389 23.69 -31.66 -10.40
CA LEU A 389 24.34 -31.68 -11.71
C LEU A 389 24.02 -32.95 -12.49
N ASN A 390 23.97 -34.11 -11.82
CA ASN A 390 23.53 -35.36 -12.44
C ASN A 390 22.07 -35.26 -12.91
N TYR A 391 21.19 -34.68 -12.09
CA TYR A 391 19.81 -34.41 -12.46
C TYR A 391 19.73 -33.46 -13.66
N TYR A 392 20.46 -32.34 -13.66
CA TYR A 392 20.52 -31.38 -14.76
C TYR A 392 20.99 -32.02 -16.08
N ASN A 393 22.09 -32.78 -16.02
CA ASN A 393 22.68 -33.45 -17.19
C ASN A 393 21.77 -34.53 -17.79
N SER A 394 20.85 -35.10 -17.00
CA SER A 394 19.83 -36.02 -17.49
C SER A 394 18.75 -35.36 -18.37
N LYS A 395 18.75 -34.02 -18.49
CA LYS A 395 17.76 -33.20 -19.21
C LYS A 395 16.32 -33.54 -18.78
N PRO A 396 15.99 -33.33 -17.50
CA PRO A 396 14.71 -33.76 -16.95
C PRO A 396 13.58 -32.87 -17.48
N ALA A 397 12.39 -33.46 -17.64
CA ALA A 397 11.19 -32.68 -17.88
C ALA A 397 10.89 -31.81 -16.65
N ILE A 398 10.72 -30.50 -16.85
CA ILE A 398 10.40 -29.56 -15.77
C ILE A 398 9.00 -29.85 -15.26
N LYS A 399 8.87 -30.32 -14.03
CA LYS A 399 7.59 -30.65 -13.41
C LYS A 399 7.64 -30.40 -11.91
N PHE A 400 6.81 -29.48 -11.43
CA PHE A 400 6.68 -29.20 -10.01
C PHE A 400 5.29 -28.69 -9.65
N ASN A 401 4.90 -28.87 -8.39
CA ASN A 401 3.73 -28.21 -7.83
C ASN A 401 4.13 -26.83 -7.28
N SER A 402 3.68 -25.76 -7.93
CA SER A 402 4.08 -24.39 -7.55
C SER A 402 3.70 -24.05 -6.11
N LYS A 403 2.50 -24.45 -5.64
CA LYS A 403 2.06 -24.17 -4.27
C LYS A 403 2.98 -24.83 -3.24
N PHE A 404 3.44 -26.05 -3.52
CA PHE A 404 4.36 -26.76 -2.64
C PHE A 404 5.75 -26.12 -2.64
N VAL A 405 6.35 -25.90 -3.82
CA VAL A 405 7.74 -25.40 -3.88
C VAL A 405 7.84 -23.97 -3.35
N LEU A 406 6.82 -23.11 -3.57
CA LEU A 406 6.81 -21.76 -3.01
C LEU A 406 6.88 -21.73 -1.48
N GLN A 407 6.39 -22.77 -0.78
CA GLN A 407 6.52 -22.87 0.68
C GLN A 407 7.95 -23.20 1.14
N LEU A 408 8.79 -23.68 0.23
CA LEU A 408 10.19 -24.01 0.53
C LEU A 408 11.14 -22.84 0.28
N LEU A 409 10.73 -21.83 -0.48
CA LEU A 409 11.61 -20.76 -0.94
C LEU A 409 11.67 -19.60 0.05
N SER A 410 12.84 -18.97 0.12
CA SER A 410 12.97 -17.66 0.78
C SER A 410 12.32 -16.56 -0.07
N LYS A 411 11.96 -15.44 0.58
CA LYS A 411 11.48 -14.23 -0.11
C LYS A 411 12.44 -13.80 -1.23
N ALA A 412 13.74 -13.81 -0.96
CA ALA A 412 14.78 -13.41 -1.92
C ALA A 412 14.81 -14.28 -3.18
N SER A 413 14.53 -15.59 -3.06
CA SER A 413 14.43 -16.50 -4.21
C SER A 413 13.18 -16.23 -5.03
N ILE A 414 12.05 -15.95 -4.39
CA ILE A 414 10.79 -15.63 -5.08
C ILE A 414 10.94 -14.30 -5.83
N GLU A 415 11.52 -13.29 -5.18
CA GLU A 415 11.84 -12.00 -5.80
C GLU A 415 12.73 -12.15 -7.02
N LEU A 416 13.80 -12.96 -6.94
CA LEU A 416 14.67 -13.23 -8.09
C LEU A 416 13.88 -13.75 -9.30
N PHE A 417 12.94 -14.68 -9.08
CA PHE A 417 12.12 -15.22 -10.18
C PHE A 417 11.23 -14.14 -10.79
N VAL A 418 10.53 -13.37 -9.96
CA VAL A 418 9.64 -12.29 -10.41
C VAL A 418 10.42 -11.24 -11.21
N ASP A 419 11.62 -10.89 -10.75
CA ASP A 419 12.47 -9.90 -11.40
C ASP A 419 12.99 -10.38 -12.77
N LEU A 420 13.36 -11.67 -12.86
CA LEU A 420 13.81 -12.28 -14.11
C LEU A 420 12.67 -12.40 -15.14
N GLU A 421 11.47 -12.78 -14.70
CA GLU A 421 10.29 -12.81 -15.58
C GLU A 421 9.94 -11.40 -16.10
N GLU A 422 10.04 -10.38 -15.24
CA GLU A 422 9.84 -8.97 -15.66
C GLU A 422 10.91 -8.52 -16.67
N LEU A 423 12.18 -8.86 -16.45
CA LEU A 423 13.25 -8.57 -17.42
C LEU A 423 13.01 -9.27 -18.77
N LYS A 424 12.54 -10.52 -18.74
CA LYS A 424 12.16 -11.28 -19.92
C LYS A 424 10.97 -10.65 -20.66
N GLU A 425 9.93 -10.23 -19.95
CA GLU A 425 8.77 -9.55 -20.52
C GLU A 425 9.18 -8.25 -21.23
N ARG A 426 10.18 -7.54 -20.69
CA ARG A 426 10.78 -6.35 -21.29
C ARG A 426 11.76 -6.61 -22.44
N GLY A 427 12.01 -7.88 -22.79
CA GLY A 427 12.89 -8.26 -23.88
C GLY A 427 14.39 -8.12 -23.57
N VAL A 428 14.77 -8.00 -22.30
CA VAL A 428 16.18 -7.97 -21.89
C VAL A 428 16.75 -9.39 -22.02
N LYS A 429 17.80 -9.54 -22.83
CA LYS A 429 18.42 -10.85 -23.11
C LYS A 429 19.58 -11.18 -22.18
N LYS A 430 20.41 -10.17 -21.90
CA LYS A 430 21.66 -10.29 -21.12
C LYS A 430 21.55 -9.41 -19.89
N ILE A 431 21.95 -9.93 -18.74
CA ILE A 431 22.03 -9.20 -17.48
C ILE A 431 23.46 -8.72 -17.31
N HIS A 432 23.66 -7.42 -17.13
CA HIS A 432 24.97 -6.84 -16.94
C HIS A 432 25.00 -5.84 -15.79
N ASN A 433 26.05 -5.88 -14.96
CA ASN A 433 26.23 -4.92 -13.88
C ASN A 433 27.71 -4.51 -13.77
N ASP A 434 28.05 -3.41 -14.44
CA ASP A 434 29.37 -2.78 -14.41
C ASP A 434 29.80 -2.35 -12.99
N TRP A 435 28.85 -2.03 -12.12
CA TRP A 435 29.14 -1.58 -10.76
C TRP A 435 29.57 -2.74 -9.88
N TYR A 436 28.91 -3.88 -10.00
CA TYR A 436 29.27 -5.06 -9.24
C TYR A 436 30.73 -5.44 -9.48
N GLU A 437 31.19 -5.52 -10.73
CA GLU A 437 32.59 -5.91 -11.01
C GLU A 437 33.61 -4.85 -10.55
N ARG A 438 33.22 -3.58 -10.50
CA ARG A 438 34.08 -2.45 -10.10
C ARG A 438 33.94 -2.04 -8.63
N ARG A 439 33.09 -2.71 -7.85
CA ARG A 439 32.78 -2.35 -6.45
C ARG A 439 34.01 -2.29 -5.53
N CYS A 440 35.03 -3.08 -5.82
CA CYS A 440 36.27 -3.12 -5.04
C CYS A 440 37.22 -1.96 -5.33
N LEU A 441 37.01 -1.19 -6.42
CA LEU A 441 37.88 -0.06 -6.78
C LEU A 441 37.86 1.03 -5.70
N VAL A 442 36.76 1.16 -4.95
CA VAL A 442 36.61 2.09 -3.82
C VAL A 442 37.65 1.86 -2.72
N TYR A 443 38.19 0.64 -2.61
CA TYR A 443 39.20 0.28 -1.62
C TYR A 443 40.63 0.31 -2.17
N GLN A 444 40.84 0.67 -3.43
CA GLN A 444 42.17 0.76 -4.03
C GLN A 444 42.83 2.09 -3.70
N ASP A 445 44.16 2.14 -3.67
CA ASP A 445 44.93 3.35 -3.34
C ASP A 445 44.90 4.44 -4.43
N ASP A 446 44.30 4.16 -5.59
CA ASP A 446 44.23 5.04 -6.76
C ASP A 446 43.02 5.99 -6.70
N ILE A 447 43.28 7.22 -6.25
CA ILE A 447 42.26 8.27 -6.11
C ILE A 447 41.62 8.69 -7.44
N ASP A 448 42.36 8.64 -8.55
CA ASP A 448 41.84 9.10 -9.85
C ASP A 448 40.82 8.10 -10.40
N SER A 449 41.09 6.80 -10.24
CA SER A 449 40.12 5.74 -10.58
C SER A 449 38.86 5.83 -9.73
N VAL A 450 38.98 6.15 -8.44
CA VAL A 450 37.83 6.35 -7.55
C VAL A 450 37.04 7.61 -7.96
N LYS A 451 37.70 8.75 -8.19
CA LYS A 451 37.05 9.97 -8.69
C LYS A 451 36.28 9.73 -9.99
N LYS A 452 36.87 8.96 -10.92
CA LYS A 452 36.21 8.59 -12.18
C LYS A 452 34.96 7.73 -11.93
N LEU A 453 35.03 6.75 -11.04
CA LEU A 453 33.91 5.88 -10.71
C LEU A 453 32.73 6.66 -10.12
N TYR A 454 32.99 7.59 -9.19
CA TYR A 454 31.97 8.45 -8.61
C TYR A 454 31.36 9.38 -9.66
N ASN A 455 32.18 10.00 -10.51
CA ASN A 455 31.68 10.85 -11.60
C ASN A 455 30.75 10.10 -12.56
N GLU A 456 31.07 8.85 -12.90
CA GLU A 456 30.18 8.02 -13.72
C GLU A 456 28.86 7.72 -13.00
N TRP A 457 28.91 7.45 -11.69
CA TRP A 457 27.73 7.13 -10.90
C TRP A 457 26.81 8.35 -10.77
N LEU A 458 27.37 9.50 -10.40
CA LEU A 458 26.64 10.76 -10.23
C LEU A 458 26.00 11.27 -11.53
N LYS A 459 26.59 10.94 -12.69
CA LYS A 459 25.96 11.23 -13.99
C LYS A 459 24.76 10.34 -14.29
N LYS A 460 24.81 9.06 -13.91
CA LYS A 460 23.74 8.07 -14.20
C LYS A 460 22.62 8.05 -13.17
N LEU A 461 22.89 8.50 -11.95
CA LEU A 461 21.94 8.43 -10.83
C LEU A 461 20.69 9.29 -11.05
N PRO A 462 20.77 10.58 -11.48
CA PRO A 462 19.59 11.39 -11.81
C PRO A 462 18.71 10.76 -12.88
N ASP A 463 19.28 10.28 -13.98
CA ASP A 463 18.51 9.65 -15.06
C ASP A 463 17.75 8.41 -14.56
N SER A 464 18.44 7.56 -13.78
CA SER A 464 17.86 6.34 -13.20
C SER A 464 16.74 6.67 -12.20
N TYR A 465 16.89 7.76 -11.45
CA TYR A 465 15.87 8.26 -10.54
C TYR A 465 14.63 8.75 -11.29
N HIS A 466 14.82 9.56 -12.33
CA HIS A 466 13.74 10.05 -13.18
C HIS A 466 12.94 8.91 -13.83
N ASP A 467 13.61 7.87 -14.29
CA ASP A 467 12.96 6.71 -14.89
C ASP A 467 12.07 5.98 -13.86
N MET A 468 12.59 5.68 -12.67
CA MET A 468 11.80 5.05 -11.61
C MET A 468 10.65 5.97 -11.16
N TYR A 469 10.92 7.27 -11.03
CA TYR A 469 9.94 8.25 -10.59
C TYR A 469 8.75 8.32 -11.56
N LYS A 470 9.00 8.39 -12.87
CA LYS A 470 7.95 8.40 -13.91
C LYS A 470 7.10 7.12 -13.88
N MET A 471 7.67 5.98 -13.54
CA MET A 471 6.92 4.73 -13.41
C MET A 471 5.94 4.75 -12.23
N ILE A 472 6.23 5.52 -11.17
CA ILE A 472 5.44 5.58 -9.94
C ILE A 472 4.44 6.75 -9.97
N PHE A 473 4.91 7.95 -10.31
CA PHE A 473 4.15 9.20 -10.21
C PHE A 473 3.76 9.79 -11.59
N GLY A 474 4.23 9.20 -12.68
CA GLY A 474 3.94 9.68 -14.03
C GLY A 474 4.50 11.09 -14.26
N LYS A 475 3.60 12.06 -14.45
CA LYS A 475 3.93 13.47 -14.69
C LYS A 475 3.75 14.36 -13.45
N ASN A 476 3.39 13.79 -12.29
CA ASN A 476 3.31 14.54 -11.06
C ASN A 476 4.72 14.65 -10.47
N TYR A 477 5.35 15.83 -10.53
CA TYR A 477 6.69 16.09 -10.02
C TYR A 477 6.74 16.58 -8.56
N GLU A 478 5.60 16.67 -7.88
CA GLU A 478 5.54 17.25 -6.52
C GLU A 478 6.27 16.42 -5.45
N TYR A 479 6.47 15.13 -5.69
CA TYR A 479 7.16 14.20 -4.80
C TYR A 479 8.63 14.01 -5.18
N MET A 480 9.10 14.74 -6.20
CA MET A 480 10.46 14.61 -6.70
C MET A 480 11.43 15.25 -5.70
N PHE A 481 12.48 14.51 -5.36
CA PHE A 481 13.57 15.04 -4.58
C PHE A 481 14.41 15.97 -5.46
N SER A 482 14.73 17.16 -4.95
CA SER A 482 15.53 18.17 -5.65
C SER A 482 16.58 18.74 -4.69
N CYS A 483 17.83 18.77 -5.16
CA CYS A 483 18.96 19.34 -4.41
C CYS A 483 20.09 19.74 -5.37
N ASN A 484 20.88 20.74 -4.98
CA ASN A 484 22.15 21.05 -5.63
C ASN A 484 23.27 20.53 -4.74
N VAL A 485 24.17 19.71 -5.26
CA VAL A 485 25.22 19.06 -4.49
C VAL A 485 26.58 19.40 -5.06
N GLU A 486 27.45 19.97 -4.23
CA GLU A 486 28.88 20.06 -4.50
C GLU A 486 29.61 19.02 -3.67
N PHE A 487 30.51 18.26 -4.29
CA PHE A 487 31.20 17.15 -3.65
C PHE A 487 32.68 17.10 -4.02
N SER A 488 33.54 16.83 -3.04
CA SER A 488 34.96 16.52 -3.24
C SER A 488 35.33 15.15 -2.69
N ILE A 489 36.35 14.51 -3.31
CA ILE A 489 36.92 13.23 -2.86
C ILE A 489 38.36 13.48 -2.46
N ASN A 490 38.70 13.19 -1.20
CA ASN A 490 40.02 13.42 -0.62
C ASN A 490 40.60 12.13 -0.03
N LYS A 491 41.92 12.05 0.15
CA LYS A 491 42.58 10.92 0.81
C LYS A 491 43.01 11.34 2.21
N CYS A 492 42.63 10.58 3.23
CA CYS A 492 43.11 10.86 4.59
C CYS A 492 44.51 10.28 4.81
N SER A 493 45.37 11.12 5.37
CA SER A 493 46.80 10.88 5.55
C SER A 493 47.14 9.89 6.67
N GLU A 494 46.25 9.61 7.62
CA GLU A 494 46.61 8.88 8.86
C GLU A 494 46.34 7.37 8.85
N SER A 495 45.56 6.86 7.88
CA SER A 495 45.04 5.49 7.93
C SER A 495 45.16 4.72 6.61
N GLY A 496 45.56 5.36 5.52
CA GLY A 496 45.68 4.74 4.19
C GLY A 496 44.36 4.29 3.58
N ILE A 497 43.22 4.51 4.26
CA ILE A 497 41.89 4.21 3.77
C ILE A 497 41.36 5.47 3.09
N LEU A 498 40.89 5.35 1.84
CA LEU A 498 40.18 6.42 1.15
C LEU A 498 38.86 6.72 1.87
N TYR A 499 38.59 7.99 2.16
CA TYR A 499 37.31 8.45 2.67
C TYR A 499 36.77 9.53 1.73
N ASP A 500 35.50 9.42 1.37
CA ASP A 500 34.81 10.49 0.65
C ASP A 500 34.67 11.69 1.58
N GLU A 501 35.24 12.85 1.21
CA GLU A 501 35.30 13.98 2.11
C GLU A 501 34.87 15.31 1.48
N ILE A 502 33.77 15.78 2.08
CA ILE A 502 33.09 17.06 1.98
C ILE A 502 32.03 17.08 0.86
N ILE A 503 30.77 17.09 1.31
CA ILE A 503 29.56 17.30 0.52
C ILE A 503 28.94 18.60 1.04
N ASN A 504 28.81 19.61 0.19
CA ASN A 504 27.88 20.71 0.42
C ASN A 504 26.59 20.40 -0.32
N THR A 505 25.48 20.24 0.41
CA THR A 505 24.15 20.13 -0.21
C THR A 505 23.38 21.43 -0.01
N TYR A 506 22.88 22.00 -1.09
CA TYR A 506 22.05 23.19 -1.14
C TYR A 506 20.62 22.83 -1.55
N LYS A 507 19.65 23.58 -1.02
CA LYS A 507 18.25 23.45 -1.42
C LYS A 507 18.06 23.91 -2.87
N SER A 508 17.40 23.10 -3.67
CA SER A 508 16.98 23.44 -5.03
C SER A 508 15.46 23.37 -5.13
N ASN A 509 14.85 24.24 -5.92
CA ASN A 509 13.42 24.19 -6.22
C ASN A 509 13.14 23.57 -7.60
N ASP A 510 14.18 23.29 -8.38
CA ASP A 510 14.07 22.79 -9.75
C ASP A 510 14.33 21.27 -9.78
N ASP A 511 15.52 20.87 -10.22
CA ASP A 511 15.96 19.48 -10.39
C ASP A 511 17.23 19.21 -9.57
N ILE A 512 17.71 17.97 -9.61
CA ILE A 512 18.96 17.53 -8.99
C ILE A 512 20.14 17.98 -9.85
N SER A 513 21.00 18.85 -9.31
CA SER A 513 22.30 19.16 -9.92
C SER A 513 23.43 18.68 -9.03
N ILE A 514 24.44 18.03 -9.63
CA ILE A 514 25.58 17.47 -8.91
C ILE A 514 26.86 17.89 -9.59
N SER A 515 27.77 18.52 -8.83
CA SER A 515 29.06 19.01 -9.31
C SER A 515 30.20 18.41 -8.49
N LEU A 516 31.14 17.75 -9.17
CA LEU A 516 32.41 17.36 -8.56
C LEU A 516 33.35 18.57 -8.57
N VAL A 517 33.88 18.92 -7.40
CA VAL A 517 34.83 20.01 -7.23
C VAL A 517 36.16 19.48 -6.69
N ASP A 518 37.26 20.07 -7.15
CA ASP A 518 38.61 19.64 -6.76
C ASP A 518 38.96 20.00 -5.31
N TYR A 519 38.34 21.05 -4.78
CA TYR A 519 38.55 21.53 -3.42
C TYR A 519 37.29 22.23 -2.91
N ILE A 520 36.79 21.80 -1.75
CA ILE A 520 35.77 22.54 -1.00
C ILE A 520 36.49 23.30 0.10
N ASN A 521 36.31 24.62 0.12
CA ASN A 521 36.91 25.47 1.15
C ASN A 521 36.36 25.10 2.55
N PRO A 522 37.16 24.51 3.46
CA PRO A 522 36.70 24.13 4.80
C PRO A 522 36.43 25.36 5.68
N ASP A 523 37.03 26.51 5.36
CA ASP A 523 36.84 27.80 6.04
C ASP A 523 35.64 28.60 5.49
N PHE A 524 34.72 27.96 4.74
CA PHE A 524 33.39 28.50 4.47
C PHE A 524 32.53 28.47 5.75
N ARG A 525 32.94 29.30 6.71
CA ARG A 525 32.17 29.88 7.81
C ARG A 525 31.93 31.34 7.46
N ILE A 526 31.24 31.60 6.37
CA ILE A 526 30.75 32.93 6.07
C ILE A 526 29.23 32.77 6.03
N GLU A 527 28.60 33.36 7.05
CA GLU A 527 27.20 33.75 7.14
C GLU A 527 26.19 32.73 6.57
N LEU A 528 25.55 31.99 7.48
CA LEU A 528 24.43 31.09 7.20
C LEU A 528 23.39 31.75 6.29
N GLU A 529 23.50 31.53 4.98
CA GLU A 529 22.33 31.58 4.10
C GLU A 529 21.44 30.38 4.47
N GLU A 530 20.14 30.62 4.54
CA GLU A 530 19.08 29.63 4.86
C GLU A 530 19.00 28.44 3.87
N SER A 531 19.96 28.31 2.95
CA SER A 531 19.98 27.43 1.78
C SER A 531 20.86 26.17 1.93
N VAL A 532 21.81 26.12 2.87
CA VAL A 532 22.69 24.95 3.07
C VAL A 532 21.98 23.90 3.92
N ILE A 533 21.71 22.74 3.33
CA ILE A 533 21.00 21.64 3.98
C ILE A 533 21.95 20.87 4.88
N SER A 534 23.10 20.37 4.41
CA SER A 534 23.99 19.50 5.21
C SER A 534 25.47 19.68 4.89
N LYS A 535 26.33 19.45 5.90
CA LYS A 535 27.77 19.17 5.76
C LYS A 535 28.04 17.77 6.31
N THR A 536 28.34 16.80 5.45
CA THR A 536 28.65 15.43 5.88
C THR A 536 30.05 14.98 5.45
N HIS A 537 30.80 14.40 6.39
CA HIS A 537 31.99 13.58 6.16
C HIS A 537 31.50 12.13 6.10
N SER A 538 31.52 11.47 4.94
CA SER A 538 30.63 10.32 4.75
C SER A 538 31.32 9.11 4.12
N SER A 539 31.63 8.11 4.96
CA SER A 539 31.92 6.73 4.51
C SER A 539 30.70 6.02 3.89
N VAL A 540 29.55 6.70 3.73
CA VAL A 540 28.30 6.11 3.25
C VAL A 540 28.29 5.94 1.73
N LEU A 541 28.82 6.91 0.97
CA LEU A 541 28.84 6.80 -0.49
C LEU A 541 29.75 5.65 -0.94
N GLY A 542 30.93 5.51 -0.34
CA GLY A 542 31.78 4.35 -0.56
C GLY A 542 31.11 3.02 -0.24
N ARG A 543 30.26 2.95 0.80
CA ARG A 543 29.45 1.76 1.12
C ARG A 543 28.35 1.48 0.11
N ILE A 544 27.75 2.53 -0.47
CA ILE A 544 26.75 2.39 -1.53
C ILE A 544 27.40 1.84 -2.80
N ILE A 545 28.56 2.38 -3.20
CA ILE A 545 29.28 1.89 -4.38
C ILE A 545 29.81 0.47 -4.15
N SER A 546 30.33 0.19 -2.95
CA SER A 546 30.81 -1.16 -2.63
C SER A 546 29.69 -2.20 -2.44
N SER A 547 28.42 -1.77 -2.35
CA SER A 547 27.25 -2.68 -2.31
C SER A 547 27.07 -3.46 -3.61
N GLY A 548 27.62 -2.96 -4.72
CA GLY A 548 27.45 -3.52 -6.06
C GLY A 548 26.11 -3.16 -6.73
N ASN A 549 25.23 -2.43 -6.04
CA ASN A 549 23.94 -1.95 -6.58
C ASN A 549 23.74 -0.44 -6.33
N PRO A 550 24.71 0.43 -6.70
CA PRO A 550 24.71 1.81 -6.26
C PRO A 550 23.61 2.67 -6.89
N LEU A 551 23.11 2.34 -8.09
CA LEU A 551 21.96 3.05 -8.66
C LEU A 551 20.68 2.62 -7.94
N TYR A 552 20.49 1.32 -7.72
CA TYR A 552 19.32 0.80 -7.02
C TYR A 552 19.23 1.31 -5.58
N ASP A 553 20.34 1.32 -4.83
CA ASP A 553 20.39 1.86 -3.47
C ASP A 553 20.18 3.38 -3.48
N GLY A 554 20.82 4.08 -4.42
CA GLY A 554 20.75 5.53 -4.54
C GLY A 554 19.34 6.06 -4.82
N VAL A 555 18.71 5.52 -5.86
CA VAL A 555 17.38 5.91 -6.32
C VAL A 555 16.32 5.70 -5.25
N ARG A 556 16.39 4.60 -4.48
CA ARG A 556 15.43 4.32 -3.41
C ARG A 556 15.53 5.33 -2.27
N CYS A 557 16.73 5.73 -1.88
CA CYS A 557 16.94 6.78 -0.89
C CYS A 557 16.32 8.11 -1.34
N TRP A 558 16.59 8.55 -2.58
CA TRP A 558 15.99 9.79 -3.11
C TRP A 558 14.47 9.72 -3.24
N LEU A 559 13.92 8.58 -3.65
CA LEU A 559 12.48 8.38 -3.69
C LEU A 559 11.85 8.54 -2.30
N TYR A 560 12.43 7.92 -1.28
CA TYR A 560 11.96 8.06 0.10
C TYR A 560 12.09 9.51 0.60
N GLN A 561 13.22 10.15 0.34
CA GLN A 561 13.47 11.54 0.75
C GLN A 561 12.48 12.51 0.10
N GLY A 562 12.24 12.40 -1.21
CA GLY A 562 11.29 13.25 -1.93
C GLY A 562 9.86 13.11 -1.39
N ILE A 563 9.42 11.87 -1.14
CA ILE A 563 8.09 11.63 -0.56
C ILE A 563 7.99 12.21 0.86
N CYS A 564 9.01 11.98 1.70
CA CYS A 564 9.02 12.53 3.06
C CYS A 564 9.01 14.07 3.06
N GLN A 565 9.79 14.69 2.18
CA GLN A 565 9.87 16.15 2.06
C GLN A 565 8.51 16.75 1.68
N LYS A 566 7.84 16.18 0.67
CA LYS A 566 6.53 16.66 0.22
C LYS A 566 5.44 16.49 1.28
N LEU A 567 5.44 15.37 2.01
CA LEU A 567 4.43 15.06 3.02
C LEU A 567 4.73 15.67 4.41
N GLY A 568 5.88 16.35 4.57
CA GLY A 568 6.32 16.88 5.86
C GLY A 568 6.59 15.78 6.89
N LEU A 569 7.04 14.60 6.45
CA LEU A 569 7.36 13.46 7.30
C LEU A 569 8.83 13.50 7.70
N LYS A 570 9.15 13.07 8.93
CA LYS A 570 10.53 12.94 9.39
C LYS A 570 11.26 11.83 8.63
N CYS A 571 12.24 12.21 7.79
CA CYS A 571 13.09 11.27 7.05
C CYS A 571 14.19 10.71 7.96
N GLU A 572 14.20 9.40 8.18
CA GLU A 572 15.18 8.70 9.04
C GLU A 572 16.14 7.81 8.25
N GLY A 573 16.13 7.93 6.92
CA GLY A 573 16.84 7.04 6.00
C GLY A 573 16.18 5.66 5.81
N LEU A 574 16.64 4.96 4.77
CA LEU A 574 16.22 3.59 4.44
C LEU A 574 17.24 2.58 4.92
N LYS A 575 16.79 1.40 5.37
CA LYS A 575 17.71 0.31 5.71
C LYS A 575 18.29 -0.30 4.44
N LEU A 576 19.58 -0.07 4.22
CA LEU A 576 20.32 -0.67 3.11
C LEU A 576 20.96 -2.01 3.54
N ASN A 577 21.57 -2.73 2.59
CA ASN A 577 22.11 -4.08 2.80
C ASN A 577 23.21 -4.15 3.90
N PHE A 578 23.82 -3.02 4.25
CA PHE A 578 24.81 -2.90 5.33
C PHE A 578 24.20 -2.54 6.70
N GLY A 579 22.87 -2.61 6.83
CA GLY A 579 22.17 -2.60 8.12
C GLY A 579 21.98 -1.23 8.78
N ILE A 580 22.50 -0.16 8.17
CA ILE A 580 22.36 1.22 8.65
C ILE A 580 21.24 1.89 7.87
N ARG A 581 20.44 2.73 8.55
CA ARG A 581 19.49 3.60 7.87
C ARG A 581 20.23 4.76 7.22
N THR A 582 20.03 4.93 5.92
CA THR A 582 20.83 5.82 5.10
C THR A 582 19.94 6.77 4.30
N THR A 583 20.31 8.04 4.35
CA THR A 583 19.90 9.07 3.40
C THR A 583 21.08 9.45 2.53
N ILE A 584 20.80 10.01 1.36
CA ILE A 584 21.81 10.46 0.40
C ILE A 584 21.56 11.94 0.14
N PHE A 585 22.57 12.76 0.44
CA PHE A 585 22.47 14.22 0.29
C PHE A 585 21.29 14.81 1.07
N SER A 586 20.97 14.25 2.24
CA SER A 586 20.10 14.90 3.24
C SER A 586 20.85 15.03 4.57
N ASN A 587 20.34 15.92 5.42
CA ASN A 587 20.65 15.87 6.85
C ASN A 587 20.23 14.55 7.47
#